data_AF-A0A2E8HLB5-F1
#
_entry.id   AF-A0A2E8HLB5-F1
#
_cell.length_a   1.000
_cell.length_b   1.000
_cell.length_c   1.000
_cell.angle_alpha   90.00
_cell.angle_beta   90.00
_cell.angle_gamma   90.00
#
_symmetry.space_group_name_H-M   'P 1'
#
loop_
_entity.id
_entity.type
_entity.pdbx_description
1 polymer ?
#
loop_
_entity_poly.entity_id
_entity_poly.type
_entity_poly.pdbx_seq_one_letter_code
_entity_poly.pdbx_strand_id
1 'polypeptide(L)'
;MSAAAGELRSDRIGAGAASLALLASLLWGGNQVFIKIGLVGMPPLAMAAARFAVGLLIVAGAAVATGVAVRVHAGEWRRLLGLAALFVLQIALLNEGTHYTTASRSTVLISAHPFFTALFCHFFVP
;
A
#
# COMPACT_ATOMS: atom_id res chain seq x y z
N MET A 1 -13.96 -27.45 19.69
CA MET A 1 -13.63 -26.18 18.96
C MET A 1 -12.63 -25.34 19.77
N SER A 2 -11.52 -25.96 20.22
CA SER A 2 -10.53 -25.38 21.15
C SER A 2 -9.11 -25.54 20.58
N ALA A 3 -8.94 -25.31 19.28
CA ALA A 3 -7.66 -25.51 18.56
C ALA A 3 -7.19 -24.30 17.74
N ALA A 4 -8.04 -23.28 17.52
CA ALA A 4 -7.69 -22.11 16.70
C ALA A 4 -7.09 -20.93 17.49
N ALA A 5 -6.96 -21.05 18.81
CA ALA A 5 -6.44 -19.97 19.68
C ALA A 5 -4.93 -20.09 19.99
N GLY A 6 -4.26 -21.12 19.47
CA GLY A 6 -2.86 -21.45 19.80
C GLY A 6 -1.79 -20.85 18.88
N GLU A 7 -2.16 -20.27 17.74
CA GLU A 7 -1.19 -19.81 16.72
C GLU A 7 -0.91 -18.30 16.75
N LEU A 8 -1.62 -17.52 17.57
CA LEU A 8 -1.26 -16.12 17.85
C LEU A 8 -0.23 -16.04 18.98
N ARG A 9 0.78 -16.92 18.97
CA ARG A 9 1.93 -16.76 19.86
C ARG A 9 2.77 -15.63 19.28
N SER A 10 2.56 -14.43 19.81
CA SER A 10 3.44 -13.29 19.68
C SER A 10 4.80 -13.67 20.26
N ASP A 11 5.62 -14.40 19.50
CA ASP A 11 7.05 -14.51 19.77
C ASP A 11 7.57 -13.08 19.89
N ARG A 12 8.12 -12.75 21.05
CA ARG A 12 8.58 -11.40 21.44
C ARG A 12 9.22 -10.75 20.22
N ILE A 13 8.68 -9.62 19.76
CA ILE A 13 9.18 -8.91 18.58
C ILE A 13 10.69 -8.73 18.80
N GLY A 14 11.50 -9.54 18.12
CA GLY A 14 12.94 -9.53 18.31
C GLY A 14 13.45 -8.14 17.97
N ALA A 15 14.53 -7.69 18.61
CA ALA A 15 15.05 -6.33 18.40
C ALA A 15 15.25 -5.99 16.90
N GLY A 16 15.60 -6.99 16.07
CA GLY A 16 15.66 -6.86 14.62
C GLY A 16 14.31 -6.67 13.92
N ALA A 17 13.26 -7.40 14.33
CA ALA A 17 11.91 -7.18 13.78
C ALA A 17 11.34 -5.82 14.21
N ALA A 18 11.61 -5.41 15.45
CA ALA A 18 11.21 -4.10 15.97
C ALA A 18 11.91 -2.95 15.21
N SER A 19 13.22 -3.08 14.96
CA SER A 19 13.97 -2.06 14.22
C SER A 19 13.52 -1.96 12.75
N LEU A 20 13.27 -3.09 12.09
CA LEU A 20 12.72 -3.10 10.73
C LEU A 20 11.31 -2.51 10.68
N ALA A 21 10.46 -2.81 11.66
CA ALA A 21 9.12 -2.23 11.76
C ALA A 21 9.17 -0.72 11.99
N LEU A 22 10.09 -0.24 12.84
CA LEU A 22 10.31 1.20 13.07
C LEU A 22 10.80 1.90 11.81
N LEU A 23 11.79 1.31 11.12
CA LEU A 23 12.31 1.85 9.87
C LEU A 23 11.22 1.90 8.79
N ALA A 24 10.44 0.84 8.64
CA ALA A 24 9.29 0.81 7.74
C ALA A 24 8.26 1.88 8.10
N SER A 25 7.97 2.07 9.39
CA SER A 25 7.03 3.08 9.89
C SER A 25 7.53 4.51 9.60
N LEU A 26 8.83 4.78 9.76
CA LEU A 26 9.44 6.07 9.44
C LEU A 26 9.38 6.35 7.93
N LEU A 27 9.72 5.35 7.10
CA LEU A 27 9.63 5.45 5.64
C LEU A 27 8.19 5.70 5.17
N TRP A 28 7.21 5.04 5.81
CA TRP A 28 5.79 5.23 5.50
C TRP A 28 5.25 6.57 5.98
N GLY A 29 5.61 7.02 7.19
CA GLY A 29 5.21 8.32 7.73
C GLY A 29 5.76 9.49 6.93
N GLY A 30 7.01 9.39 6.47
CA GLY A 30 7.65 10.40 5.60
C GLY A 30 7.07 10.47 4.19
N ASN A 31 6.36 9.44 3.73
CA ASN A 31 5.87 9.32 2.36
C ASN A 31 5.01 10.53 1.94
N GLN A 32 4.09 10.97 2.80
CA GLN A 32 3.23 12.12 2.51
C GLN A 32 3.99 13.45 2.39
N VAL A 33 5.07 13.60 3.15
CA VAL A 33 5.96 14.77 3.06
C VAL A 33 6.72 14.76 1.74
N PHE A 34 7.28 13.61 1.36
CA PHE A 34 7.99 13.45 0.09
C PHE A 34 7.09 13.62 -1.13
N ILE A 35 5.84 13.13 -1.09
CA ILE A 35 4.86 13.37 -2.15
C ILE A 35 4.63 14.87 -2.31
N LYS A 36 4.44 15.61 -1.22
CA LYS A 36 4.22 17.05 -1.27
C LYS A 36 5.43 17.83 -1.80
N ILE A 37 6.65 17.39 -1.47
CA ILE A 37 7.87 17.96 -2.03
C ILE A 37 7.99 17.64 -3.53
N GLY A 38 7.72 16.39 -3.94
CA GLY A 38 7.80 15.97 -5.34
C GLY A 38 6.73 16.63 -6.24
N LEU A 39 5.56 16.95 -5.68
CA LEU A 39 4.49 17.69 -6.33
C LEU A 39 4.89 19.13 -6.72
N VAL A 40 5.95 19.69 -6.13
CA VAL A 40 6.45 21.02 -6.51
C VAL A 40 7.03 21.02 -7.94
N GLY A 41 7.57 19.88 -8.39
CA GLY A 41 8.23 19.77 -9.70
C GLY A 41 7.46 18.95 -10.74
N MET A 42 6.47 18.15 -10.34
CA MET A 42 5.77 17.23 -11.23
C MET A 42 4.28 17.13 -10.92
N PRO A 43 3.41 17.00 -11.95
CA PRO A 43 1.99 16.73 -11.76
C PRO A 43 1.75 15.47 -10.90
N PRO A 44 0.68 15.45 -10.08
CA PRO A 44 0.41 14.34 -9.14
C PRO A 44 0.38 12.96 -9.79
N LEU A 45 -0.25 12.87 -10.97
CA LEU A 45 -0.37 11.61 -11.70
C LEU A 45 0.97 11.15 -12.29
N ALA A 46 1.84 12.08 -12.71
CA ALA A 46 3.16 11.76 -13.23
C ALA A 46 4.08 11.23 -12.11
N MET A 47 4.02 11.83 -10.91
CA MET A 47 4.74 11.33 -9.73
C MET A 47 4.28 9.91 -9.35
N ALA A 48 2.97 9.67 -9.35
CA ALA A 48 2.42 8.35 -9.08
C ALA A 48 2.88 7.32 -10.13
N ALA A 49 2.82 7.67 -11.42
CA ALA A 49 3.27 6.82 -12.51
C ALA A 49 4.76 6.47 -12.40
N ALA A 50 5.63 7.46 -12.10
CA ALA A 50 7.05 7.23 -11.89
C ALA A 50 7.31 6.28 -10.72
N ARG A 51 6.60 6.47 -9.59
CA ARG A 51 6.69 5.59 -8.42
C ARG A 51 6.31 4.15 -8.76
N PHE A 52 5.24 3.95 -9.53
CA PHE A 52 4.82 2.62 -9.95
C PHE A 52 5.75 1.99 -10.99
N ALA A 53 6.34 2.79 -11.89
CA ALA A 53 7.34 2.30 -12.83
C ALA A 53 8.58 1.76 -12.11
N VAL A 54 9.10 2.51 -11.12
CA VAL A 54 10.22 2.06 -10.28
C VAL A 54 9.83 0.80 -9.49
N GLY A 55 8.65 0.77 -8.88
CA GLY A 55 8.14 -0.41 -8.18
C GLY A 55 8.03 -1.64 -9.09
N LEU A 56 7.53 -1.47 -10.30
CA LEU A 56 7.43 -2.53 -11.30
C LEU A 56 8.80 -3.08 -11.68
N LEU A 57 9.80 -2.22 -11.90
CA LEU A 57 11.16 -2.64 -12.23
C LEU A 57 11.79 -3.43 -11.09
N ILE A 58 11.63 -2.97 -9.85
CA ILE A 58 12.17 -3.65 -8.66
C ILE A 58 11.51 -5.02 -8.49
N VAL A 59 10.17 -5.08 -8.56
CA VAL A 59 9.41 -6.33 -8.40
C VAL A 59 9.70 -7.30 -9.54
N ALA A 60 9.75 -6.83 -10.79
CA ALA A 60 10.11 -7.66 -11.94
C ALA A 60 11.54 -8.18 -11.83
N GLY A 61 12.50 -7.33 -11.44
CA GLY A 61 13.89 -7.73 -11.20
C GLY A 61 14.01 -8.78 -10.09
N ALA A 62 13.27 -8.60 -9.00
CA ALA A 62 13.21 -9.57 -7.91
C ALA A 62 12.56 -10.89 -8.34
N ALA A 63 11.48 -10.85 -9.14
CA ALA A 63 10.82 -12.03 -9.67
C ALA A 63 11.74 -12.84 -10.60
N VAL A 64 12.51 -12.16 -11.45
CA VAL A 64 13.53 -12.78 -12.30
C VAL A 64 14.65 -13.38 -11.45
N ALA A 65 15.17 -12.63 -10.46
CA ALA A 65 16.25 -13.10 -9.59
C ALA A 65 15.86 -14.29 -8.70
N THR A 66 14.58 -14.39 -8.32
CA THR A 66 14.05 -15.49 -7.50
C THR A 66 13.51 -16.66 -8.32
N GLY A 67 13.45 -16.54 -9.66
CA GLY A 67 12.90 -17.56 -10.54
C GLY A 67 11.40 -17.80 -10.35
N VAL A 68 10.69 -16.88 -9.69
CA VAL A 68 9.25 -17.02 -9.42
C VAL A 68 8.48 -16.72 -10.69
N ALA A 69 7.76 -17.72 -11.22
CA ALA A 69 6.91 -17.55 -12.38
C ALA A 69 5.72 -16.63 -12.04
N VAL A 70 5.78 -15.38 -12.49
CA VAL A 70 4.65 -14.42 -12.44
C VAL A 70 3.65 -14.78 -13.54
N ARG A 71 3.00 -15.94 -13.44
CA ARG A 71 1.93 -16.35 -14.36
C ARG A 71 0.58 -16.03 -13.75
N VAL A 72 -0.09 -15.03 -14.33
CA VAL A 72 -1.49 -14.72 -14.02
C VAL A 72 -2.39 -15.64 -14.84
N HIS A 73 -3.27 -16.40 -14.19
CA HIS A 73 -4.22 -17.26 -14.91
C HIS A 73 -5.23 -16.42 -15.69
N ALA A 74 -5.63 -16.88 -16.89
CA ALA A 74 -6.56 -16.18 -17.77
C ALA A 74 -7.85 -15.72 -17.06
N GLY A 75 -8.37 -16.53 -16.13
CA GLY A 75 -9.57 -16.21 -15.34
C GLY A 75 -9.38 -15.18 -14.23
N GLU A 76 -8.15 -14.89 -13.83
CA GLU A 76 -7.84 -13.97 -12.73
C GLU A 76 -7.66 -12.53 -13.23
N TRP A 77 -7.32 -12.34 -14.51
CA TRP A 77 -7.08 -11.01 -15.10
C TRP A 77 -8.20 -10.02 -14.85
N ARG A 78 -9.48 -10.44 -14.94
CA ARG A 78 -10.61 -9.53 -14.66
C ARG A 78 -10.62 -9.03 -13.22
N ARG A 79 -10.25 -9.90 -12.26
CA ARG A 79 -10.17 -9.53 -10.84
C ARG A 79 -8.95 -8.65 -10.58
N LEU A 80 -7.80 -9.00 -11.15
CA LEU A 80 -6.58 -8.18 -11.06
C LEU A 80 -6.78 -6.80 -11.67
N LEU A 81 -7.40 -6.70 -12.86
CA LEU A 81 -7.68 -5.42 -13.51
C LEU A 81 -8.67 -4.60 -12.70
N GLY A 82 -9.70 -5.21 -12.11
CA GLY A 82 -10.62 -4.53 -11.21
C GLY A 82 -9.91 -3.95 -9.97
N LEU A 83 -9.03 -4.74 -9.34
CA LEU A 83 -8.22 -4.28 -8.21
C LEU A 83 -7.23 -3.19 -8.62
N ALA A 84 -6.56 -3.34 -9.76
CA ALA A 84 -5.64 -2.34 -10.29
C ALA A 84 -6.36 -1.02 -10.58
N ALA A 85 -7.54 -1.06 -11.21
CA ALA A 85 -8.35 0.12 -11.47
C ALA A 85 -8.79 0.80 -10.17
N LEU A 86 -9.27 0.04 -9.18
CA LEU A 86 -9.66 0.57 -7.88
C LEU A 86 -8.47 1.23 -7.17
N PHE A 87 -7.29 0.61 -7.25
CA PHE A 87 -6.07 1.11 -6.64
C PHE A 87 -5.54 2.37 -7.32
N VAL A 88 -5.53 2.41 -8.66
CA VAL A 88 -5.18 3.62 -9.42
C VAL A 88 -6.15 4.75 -9.10
N LEU A 89 -7.45 4.47 -9.05
CA LEU A 89 -8.47 5.46 -8.70
C LEU A 89 -8.22 6.00 -7.28
N GLN A 90 -8.00 5.12 -6.30
CA GLN A 90 -7.66 5.51 -4.93
C GLN A 90 -6.44 6.44 -4.88
N ILE A 91 -5.36 6.09 -5.59
CA ILE A 91 -4.12 6.86 -5.61
C ILE A 91 -4.31 8.21 -6.32
N ALA A 92 -5.08 8.25 -7.41
CA ALA A 92 -5.41 9.49 -8.11
C ALA A 92 -6.20 10.45 -7.19
N LEU A 93 -7.26 9.95 -6.55
CA LEU A 93 -8.07 10.73 -5.61
C LEU A 93 -7.23 11.21 -4.41
N LEU A 94 -6.35 10.37 -3.89
CA LEU A 94 -5.47 10.73 -2.79
C LEU A 94 -4.49 11.85 -3.19
N ASN A 95 -3.85 11.72 -4.36
CA ASN A 95 -2.88 12.69 -4.84
C ASN A 95 -3.53 14.04 -5.16
N GLU A 96 -4.69 14.03 -5.84
CA GLU A 96 -5.47 15.25 -6.09
C GLU A 96 -5.98 15.87 -4.79
N GLY A 97 -6.57 15.08 -3.88
CA GLY A 97 -7.02 15.57 -2.58
C GLY A 97 -5.88 16.18 -1.76
N THR A 98 -4.68 15.60 -1.85
CA THR A 98 -3.47 16.11 -1.19
C THR A 98 -2.94 17.39 -1.84
N HIS A 99 -3.10 17.52 -3.15
CA HIS A 99 -2.76 18.75 -3.88
C HIS A 99 -3.63 19.93 -3.43
N TYR A 100 -4.94 19.72 -3.22
CA TYR A 100 -5.87 20.76 -2.72
C TYR A 100 -5.84 20.97 -1.19
N THR A 101 -5.11 20.15 -0.43
CA THR A 101 -5.08 20.23 1.04
C THR A 101 -3.67 20.24 1.63
N THR A 102 -3.56 20.30 2.95
CA THR A 102 -2.27 20.17 3.64
C THR A 102 -1.92 18.70 3.86
N ALA A 103 -0.62 18.35 3.85
CA ALA A 103 -0.18 16.97 4.08
C ALA A 103 -0.75 16.41 5.38
N SER A 104 -0.81 17.24 6.44
CA SER A 104 -1.41 16.87 7.72
C SER A 104 -2.89 16.49 7.61
N ARG A 105 -3.69 17.23 6.83
CA ARG A 105 -5.13 16.93 6.64
C ARG A 105 -5.32 15.63 5.86
N SER A 106 -4.54 15.39 4.82
CA SER A 106 -4.55 14.12 4.09
C SER A 106 -4.19 12.93 4.99
N THR A 107 -3.15 13.07 5.81
CA THR A 107 -2.74 12.02 6.75
C THR A 107 -3.83 11.70 7.76
N VAL A 108 -4.48 12.72 8.33
CA VAL A 108 -5.60 12.52 9.27
C VAL A 108 -6.77 11.79 8.61
N LEU A 109 -7.12 12.14 7.37
CA LEU A 109 -8.18 11.44 6.62
C LEU A 109 -7.80 9.99 6.31
N ILE A 110 -6.55 9.71 5.94
CA ILE A 110 -6.04 8.34 5.74
C ILE A 110 -6.11 7.52 7.03
N SER A 111 -5.88 8.13 8.19
CA SER A 111 -6.01 7.42 9.47
C SER A 111 -7.43 6.92 9.74
N ALA A 112 -8.45 7.37 9.00
CA ALA A 112 -9.80 6.83 9.07
C ALA A 112 -9.99 5.54 8.25
N HIS A 113 -9.02 5.13 7.41
CA HIS A 113 -9.14 3.89 6.63
C HIS A 113 -9.52 2.64 7.45
N PRO A 114 -9.04 2.42 8.69
CA PRO A 114 -9.34 1.20 9.43
C PRO A 114 -10.83 1.03 9.70
N PHE A 115 -11.57 2.12 9.86
CA PHE A 115 -13.02 2.09 10.04
C PHE A 115 -13.72 1.59 8.78
N PHE A 116 -13.34 2.11 7.61
CA PHE A 116 -13.85 1.62 6.33
C PHE A 116 -13.46 0.16 6.09
N THR A 117 -12.21 -0.22 6.41
CA THR A 117 -11.77 -1.61 6.33
C THR A 117 -12.60 -2.54 7.21
N ALA A 118 -12.87 -2.16 8.46
CA ALA A 118 -13.70 -2.94 9.38
C ALA A 118 -15.15 -3.07 8.87
N LEU A 119 -15.71 -1.97 8.37
CA LEU A 119 -17.06 -1.95 7.80
C LEU A 119 -17.16 -2.87 6.56
N PHE A 120 -16.22 -2.76 5.62
CA PHE A 120 -16.20 -3.63 4.44
C PHE A 120 -15.94 -5.09 4.81
N CYS A 121 -15.07 -5.36 5.80
CA CYS A 121 -14.83 -6.72 6.27
C CYS A 121 -16.14 -7.38 6.70
N HIS A 122 -17.01 -6.68 7.44
CA HIS A 122 -18.32 -7.20 7.84
C HIS A 122 -19.23 -7.59 6.65
N PHE A 123 -19.11 -6.92 5.51
CA PHE A 123 -19.93 -7.21 4.33
C PHE A 123 -19.30 -8.24 3.38
N PHE A 124 -17.98 -8.30 3.28
CA PHE A 124 -17.27 -9.13 2.30
C PHE A 124 -16.70 -10.42 2.89
N VAL A 125 -16.46 -10.48 4.19
CA VAL A 125 -15.98 -11.67 4.90
C VAL A 125 -17.15 -12.22 5.73
N PRO A 126 -17.75 -13.36 5.31
CA PRO A 126 -18.81 -14.01 6.08
C PRO A 126 -18.31 -14.63 7.39
#